data_AF-A0A919VFC2-F1
#
_entry.id   AF-A0A919VFC2-F1
#
_cell.length_a   1.000
_cell.length_b   1.000
_cell.length_c   1.000
_cell.angle_alpha   90.00
_cell.angle_beta   90.00
_cell.angle_gamma   90.00
#
_symmetry.space_group_name_H-M   'P 1'
#
loop_
_entity.id
_entity.type
_entity.pdbx_description
1 polymer ?
#
loop_
_entity_poly.entity_id
_entity_poly.type
_entity_poly.pdbx_seq_one_letter_code
_entity_poly.pdbx_strand_id
1 'polypeptide(L)'
;MINSIKEFLRFNLFSKFEELNIKRKFLIVTLIPVIILLCMTILPLLTLYKGTEVSILANAYHSSDSFRGKNLYLEYKISNVTVDKLPDSIKTLNKNSNNRPINAYAVLKKSGDIYDLDYISIEKPKTELYLKCRVLPYFDESIDGFKKEDVYITYTLDRFFTSNENKSLNSYPENIEYNNNQWLYTAKIKIYNGYAILSDVQLR
;
A
#
# COMPACT_ATOMS: atom_id res chain seq x y z
N MET A 1 16.96 -26.22 6.64
CA MET A 1 16.99 -25.99 8.11
C MET A 1 15.68 -25.41 8.65
N ILE A 2 15.14 -24.32 8.08
CA ILE A 2 13.88 -23.70 8.53
C ILE A 2 12.66 -24.63 8.47
N ASN A 3 12.53 -25.46 7.42
CA ASN A 3 11.39 -26.38 7.29
C ASN A 3 11.37 -27.48 8.37
N SER A 4 12.54 -27.99 8.76
CA SER A 4 12.66 -29.02 9.80
C SER A 4 12.29 -28.49 11.19
N ILE A 5 12.65 -27.24 11.50
CA ILE A 5 12.25 -26.57 12.75
C ILE A 5 10.74 -26.31 12.78
N LYS A 6 10.15 -25.95 11.64
CA LYS A 6 8.70 -25.71 11.51
C LYS A 6 7.89 -26.97 11.72
N GLU A 7 8.32 -28.10 11.16
CA GLU A 7 7.67 -29.39 11.37
C GLU A 7 7.83 -29.91 12.79
N PHE A 8 9.01 -29.75 13.39
CA PHE A 8 9.24 -30.11 14.79
C PHE A 8 8.38 -29.29 15.75
N LEU A 9 8.31 -27.97 15.55
CA LEU A 9 7.42 -27.10 16.33
C LEU A 9 5.96 -27.50 16.15
N ARG A 10 5.52 -27.74 14.91
CA ARG A 10 4.13 -28.14 14.62
C ARG A 10 3.77 -29.46 15.30
N PHE A 11 4.64 -30.46 15.23
CA PHE A 11 4.41 -31.78 15.83
C PHE A 11 4.34 -31.69 17.36
N ASN A 12 5.29 -30.98 17.97
CA ASN A 12 5.36 -30.82 19.43
C ASN A 12 4.18 -30.00 19.97
N LEU A 13 3.75 -28.96 19.25
CA LEU A 13 2.56 -28.17 19.62
C LEU A 13 1.28 -29.00 19.52
N PHE A 14 1.17 -29.87 18.51
CA PHE A 14 -0.02 -30.70 18.30
C PHE A 14 -0.13 -31.80 19.35
N SER A 15 0.98 -32.50 19.64
CA SER A 15 1.05 -33.50 20.73
C SER A 15 0.65 -32.89 22.07
N LYS A 16 1.21 -31.72 22.40
CA LYS A 16 0.92 -31.03 23.66
C LYS A 16 -0.51 -30.49 23.71
N PHE A 17 -1.10 -30.16 22.56
CA PHE A 17 -2.51 -29.79 22.47
C PHE A 17 -3.42 -31.00 22.68
N GLU A 18 -3.05 -32.18 22.20
CA GLU A 18 -3.82 -33.42 22.33
C GLU A 18 -3.90 -33.92 23.78
N GLU A 19 -2.84 -33.72 24.57
CA GLU A 19 -2.78 -34.02 26.02
C GLU A 19 -3.65 -33.09 26.90
N LEU A 20 -4.20 -32.01 26.35
CA LEU A 20 -5.01 -31.06 27.13
C LEU A 20 -6.44 -31.56 27.38
N ASN A 21 -6.95 -31.27 28.58
CA ASN A 21 -8.36 -31.45 28.93
C ASN A 21 -9.30 -30.67 28.01
N ILE A 22 -10.49 -31.21 27.74
CA ILE A 22 -11.50 -30.65 26.82
C ILE A 22 -11.82 -29.17 27.13
N LYS A 23 -11.94 -28.80 28.40
CA LYS A 23 -12.18 -27.40 28.82
C LYS A 23 -11.03 -26.46 28.43
N ARG A 24 -9.78 -26.93 28.50
CA ARG A 24 -8.59 -26.14 28.10
C ARG A 24 -8.46 -26.05 26.59
N LYS A 25 -8.74 -27.13 25.86
CA LYS A 25 -8.81 -27.12 24.39
C LYS A 25 -9.85 -26.11 23.89
N PHE A 26 -11.04 -26.12 24.48
CA PHE A 26 -12.10 -25.17 24.14
C PHE A 26 -11.65 -23.72 24.36
N LEU A 27 -11.06 -23.42 25.51
CA LEU A 27 -10.56 -22.08 25.82
C LEU A 27 -9.50 -21.62 24.82
N ILE A 28 -8.55 -22.48 24.45
CA ILE A 28 -7.51 -22.17 23.47
C ILE A 28 -8.11 -21.90 22.08
N VAL A 29 -9.05 -22.74 21.64
CA VAL A 29 -9.72 -22.57 20.33
C VAL A 29 -10.50 -21.26 20.27
N THR A 30 -11.13 -20.84 21.36
CA THR A 30 -11.81 -19.53 21.43
C THR A 30 -10.84 -18.36 21.58
N LEU A 31 -9.73 -18.53 22.29
CA LEU A 31 -8.79 -17.45 22.59
C LEU A 31 -7.87 -17.12 21.40
N ILE A 32 -7.45 -18.11 20.61
CA ILE A 32 -6.61 -17.92 19.43
C ILE A 32 -7.19 -16.88 18.45
N PRO A 33 -8.45 -16.96 17.98
CA PRO A 33 -8.98 -15.97 17.03
C PRO A 33 -9.06 -14.57 17.64
N VAL A 34 -9.33 -14.46 18.95
CA VAL A 34 -9.32 -13.17 19.67
C VAL A 34 -7.92 -12.57 19.69
N ILE A 35 -6.89 -13.37 19.99
CA ILE A 35 -5.49 -12.93 19.96
C ILE A 35 -5.09 -12.51 18.55
N ILE A 36 -5.47 -13.27 17.52
CA ILE A 36 -5.17 -12.93 16.12
C ILE A 36 -5.79 -11.58 15.76
N LEU A 37 -7.06 -11.35 16.12
CA LEU A 37 -7.73 -10.07 15.89
C LEU A 37 -7.00 -8.93 16.60
N LEU A 38 -6.61 -9.11 17.87
CA LEU A 38 -5.82 -8.12 18.60
C LEU A 38 -4.46 -7.85 17.93
N CYS A 39 -3.77 -8.89 17.45
CA CYS A 39 -2.50 -8.70 16.76
C CYS A 39 -2.66 -7.91 15.45
N MET A 40 -3.76 -8.09 14.73
CA MET A 40 -4.03 -7.36 13.48
C MET A 40 -4.30 -5.88 13.71
N THR A 41 -4.79 -5.46 14.88
CA THR A 41 -5.08 -4.06 15.18
C THR A 41 -3.85 -3.27 15.65
N ILE A 42 -2.79 -3.94 16.13
CA ILE A 42 -1.59 -3.27 16.64
C ILE A 42 -0.92 -2.40 15.56
N LEU A 43 -0.75 -2.91 14.34
CA LEU A 43 -0.08 -2.19 13.27
C LEU A 43 -0.82 -0.90 12.84
N PRO A 44 -2.14 -0.93 12.52
CA PRO A 44 -2.84 0.29 12.17
C PRO A 44 -2.92 1.27 13.34
N LEU A 45 -3.08 0.78 14.57
CA LEU A 45 -3.13 1.64 15.75
C LEU A 45 -1.78 2.36 15.97
N LEU A 46 -0.67 1.66 15.86
CA LEU A 46 0.67 2.27 15.93
C LEU A 46 0.89 3.29 14.82
N THR A 47 0.39 3.02 13.62
CA THR A 47 0.53 3.95 12.48
C THR A 47 -0.28 5.22 12.72
N LEU A 48 -1.44 5.12 13.36
CA LEU A 48 -2.27 6.28 13.69
C LEU A 48 -1.62 7.18 14.75
N TYR A 49 -0.99 6.59 15.78
CA TYR A 49 -0.38 7.34 16.89
C TYR A 49 1.07 7.77 16.67
N LYS A 50 1.90 6.91 16.05
CA LYS A 50 3.35 7.12 15.87
C LYS A 50 3.75 7.34 14.41
N GLY A 51 2.81 7.29 13.47
CA GLY A 51 3.11 7.49 12.06
C GLY A 51 3.49 8.93 11.77
N THR A 52 4.44 9.09 10.85
CA THR A 52 4.83 10.38 10.31
C THR A 52 3.76 10.83 9.32
N GLU A 53 3.21 12.03 9.52
CA GLU A 53 2.26 12.63 8.58
C GLU A 53 2.98 13.14 7.33
N VAL A 54 2.49 12.74 6.17
CA VAL A 54 2.96 13.21 4.87
C VAL A 54 1.80 13.65 4.00
N SER A 55 2.05 14.69 3.21
CA SER A 55 1.11 15.19 2.21
C SER A 55 1.57 14.74 0.83
N ILE A 56 0.72 14.01 0.11
CA ILE A 56 1.00 13.48 -1.22
C ILE A 56 -0.05 14.01 -2.19
N LEU A 57 0.39 14.35 -3.40
CA LEU A 57 -0.52 14.77 -4.47
C LEU A 57 -1.35 13.60 -4.98
N ALA A 58 -2.65 13.84 -5.14
CA ALA A 58 -3.60 12.85 -5.62
C ALA A 58 -4.66 13.46 -6.54
N ASN A 59 -5.21 12.62 -7.40
CA ASN A 59 -6.47 12.84 -8.10
C ASN A 59 -7.50 11.87 -7.56
N ALA A 60 -8.76 12.29 -7.47
CA ALA A 60 -9.86 11.44 -7.04
C ALA A 60 -10.71 11.07 -8.26
N TYR A 61 -11.36 9.91 -8.24
CA TYR A 61 -12.28 9.45 -9.28
C TYR A 61 -13.47 8.79 -8.64
N HIS A 62 -14.67 9.03 -9.19
CA HIS A 62 -15.85 8.34 -8.70
C HIS A 62 -15.81 6.85 -9.04
N SER A 63 -15.98 6.03 -8.01
CA SER A 63 -16.22 4.61 -8.14
C SER A 63 -17.44 4.25 -7.31
N SER A 64 -18.42 3.62 -7.94
CA SER A 64 -19.59 3.08 -7.25
C SER A 64 -19.41 1.57 -7.06
N ASP A 65 -19.59 1.10 -5.83
CA ASP A 65 -19.68 -0.32 -5.52
C ASP A 65 -21.10 -0.60 -4.99
N SER A 66 -21.75 -1.62 -5.54
CA SER A 66 -23.12 -2.03 -5.17
C SER A 66 -23.30 -2.31 -3.67
N PHE A 67 -22.22 -2.67 -2.96
CA PHE A 67 -22.29 -3.00 -1.53
C PHE A 67 -21.96 -1.84 -0.59
N ARG A 68 -21.20 -0.85 -1.06
CA ARG A 68 -20.60 0.19 -0.18
C ARG A 68 -21.02 1.61 -0.54
N GLY A 69 -21.75 1.79 -1.64
CA GLY A 69 -22.21 3.10 -2.10
C GLY A 69 -21.16 3.86 -2.90
N LYS A 70 -21.23 5.19 -2.85
CA LYS A 70 -20.33 6.09 -3.60
C LYS A 70 -18.97 6.17 -2.89
N ASN A 71 -17.91 5.79 -3.61
CA ASN A 71 -16.54 5.84 -3.13
C ASN A 71 -15.69 6.69 -4.05
N LEU A 72 -14.54 7.12 -3.55
CA LEU A 72 -13.53 7.78 -4.36
C LEU A 72 -12.31 6.88 -4.49
N TYR A 73 -11.96 6.58 -5.72
CA TYR A 73 -10.67 6.00 -6.05
C TYR A 73 -9.64 7.12 -6.13
N LEU A 74 -8.54 7.02 -5.38
CA LEU A 74 -7.47 8.00 -5.42
C LEU A 74 -6.30 7.47 -6.26
N GLU A 75 -5.89 8.25 -7.25
CA GLU A 75 -4.63 8.05 -7.97
C GLU A 75 -3.60 9.01 -7.41
N TYR A 76 -2.51 8.46 -6.90
CA TYR A 76 -1.43 9.24 -6.31
C TYR A 76 -0.37 9.56 -7.35
N LYS A 77 0.21 10.77 -7.29
CA LYS A 77 1.33 11.17 -8.16
C LYS A 77 2.49 10.19 -8.09
N ILE A 78 2.79 9.71 -6.88
CA ILE A 78 3.85 8.73 -6.62
C ILE A 78 3.61 7.35 -7.22
N SER A 79 2.42 7.08 -7.79
CA SER A 79 2.10 5.81 -8.46
C SER A 79 2.60 5.77 -9.90
N ASN A 80 2.66 6.91 -10.60
CA ASN A 80 3.24 7.01 -11.93
C ASN A 80 4.70 7.43 -11.81
N VAL A 81 5.60 6.50 -12.13
CA VAL A 81 7.02 6.66 -11.87
C VAL A 81 7.82 6.38 -13.13
N THR A 82 8.73 7.28 -13.47
CA THR A 82 9.63 7.08 -14.60
C THR A 82 10.54 5.87 -14.37
N VAL A 83 10.83 5.11 -15.43
CA VAL A 83 11.69 3.91 -15.41
C VAL A 83 13.06 4.21 -14.78
N ASP A 84 13.55 5.45 -14.86
CA ASP A 84 14.84 5.86 -14.31
C ASP A 84 14.90 5.82 -12.78
N LYS A 85 13.77 5.97 -12.09
CA LYS A 85 13.70 5.87 -10.61
C LYS A 85 13.66 4.43 -10.11
N LEU A 86 13.60 3.45 -11.01
CA LEU A 86 13.68 2.03 -10.68
C LEU A 86 15.14 1.56 -10.67
N PRO A 87 15.55 0.77 -9.66
CA PRO A 87 16.86 0.16 -9.64
C PRO A 87 16.98 -0.91 -10.72
N ASP A 88 18.19 -1.10 -11.26
CA ASP A 88 18.46 -2.05 -12.35
C ASP A 88 18.08 -3.49 -11.99
N SER A 89 18.16 -3.85 -10.71
CA SER A 89 17.69 -5.14 -10.19
C SER A 89 16.20 -5.35 -10.44
N ILE A 90 15.35 -4.32 -10.32
CA ILE A 90 13.92 -4.45 -10.64
C ILE A 90 13.71 -4.50 -12.15
N LYS A 91 14.45 -3.71 -12.93
CA LYS A 91 14.37 -3.73 -14.41
C LYS A 91 14.70 -5.13 -14.97
N THR A 92 15.77 -5.73 -14.46
CA THR A 92 16.22 -7.08 -14.84
C THR A 92 15.26 -8.17 -14.35
N LEU A 93 14.77 -8.07 -13.10
CA LEU A 93 13.77 -8.98 -12.58
C LEU A 93 12.46 -8.92 -13.37
N ASN A 94 12.04 -7.74 -13.82
CA ASN A 94 10.81 -7.59 -14.60
C ASN A 94 10.90 -8.36 -15.92
N LYS A 95 12.01 -8.21 -16.66
CA LYS A 95 12.28 -8.94 -17.91
C LYS A 95 12.28 -10.47 -17.74
N ASN A 96 12.72 -10.95 -16.58
CA ASN A 96 12.81 -12.39 -16.28
C ASN A 96 11.59 -12.93 -15.51
N SER A 97 10.74 -12.06 -14.96
CA SER A 97 9.58 -12.47 -14.20
C SER A 97 8.45 -12.81 -15.16
N ASN A 98 7.82 -13.97 -14.98
CA ASN A 98 6.61 -14.39 -15.69
C ASN A 98 5.40 -13.50 -15.30
N ASN A 99 5.44 -12.19 -15.57
CA ASN A 99 4.41 -11.22 -15.25
C ASN A 99 4.01 -11.18 -13.76
N ARG A 100 4.97 -11.36 -12.84
CA ARG A 100 4.65 -11.31 -11.40
C ARG A 100 4.98 -9.93 -10.80
N PRO A 101 4.09 -9.36 -9.98
CA PRO A 101 4.39 -8.11 -9.28
C PRO A 101 5.57 -8.30 -8.32
N ILE A 102 6.46 -7.31 -8.30
CA ILE A 102 7.66 -7.31 -7.47
C ILE A 102 7.39 -6.47 -6.23
N ASN A 103 7.58 -7.04 -5.04
CA ASN A 103 7.50 -6.30 -3.79
C ASN A 103 8.73 -5.40 -3.65
N ALA A 104 8.50 -4.12 -3.38
CA ALA A 104 9.54 -3.12 -3.23
C ALA A 104 9.16 -2.09 -2.14
N TYR A 105 10.08 -1.15 -1.92
CA TYR A 105 9.93 -0.04 -0.99
C TYR A 105 10.15 1.27 -1.74
N ALA A 106 9.13 2.12 -1.77
CA ALA A 106 9.21 3.46 -2.31
C ALA A 106 9.73 4.41 -1.23
N VAL A 107 10.87 5.04 -1.46
CA VAL A 107 11.44 6.04 -0.54
C VAL A 107 10.88 7.40 -0.88
N LEU A 108 10.37 8.09 0.13
CA LEU A 108 9.75 9.41 -0.01
C LEU A 108 10.70 10.50 0.48
N LYS A 109 10.76 11.59 -0.28
CA LYS A 109 11.52 12.78 0.08
C LYS A 109 10.61 14.00 0.06
N LYS A 110 10.81 14.89 1.03
CA LYS A 110 10.08 16.14 1.12
C LYS A 110 10.54 17.08 0.00
N SER A 111 9.59 17.57 -0.79
CA SER A 111 9.77 18.54 -1.87
C SER A 111 8.83 19.72 -1.62
N GLY A 112 9.31 20.74 -0.91
CA GLY A 112 8.47 21.82 -0.40
C GLY A 112 7.50 21.32 0.68
N ASP A 113 6.21 21.57 0.50
CA ASP A 113 5.15 21.16 1.44
C ASP A 113 4.59 19.75 1.18
N ILE A 114 5.01 19.12 0.09
CA ILE A 114 4.56 17.78 -0.32
C ILE A 114 5.71 16.78 -0.28
N TYR A 115 5.37 15.50 -0.22
CA TYR A 115 6.30 14.40 -0.36
C TYR A 115 6.19 13.83 -1.77
N ASP A 116 7.34 13.61 -2.40
CA ASP A 116 7.46 12.99 -3.72
C ASP A 116 8.37 11.76 -3.62
N LEU A 117 8.32 10.92 -4.65
CA LEU A 117 9.15 9.73 -4.73
C LEU A 117 10.61 10.12 -5.05
N ASP A 118 11.52 9.70 -4.20
CA ASP A 118 12.97 9.82 -4.44
C ASP A 118 13.45 8.66 -5.32
N TYR A 119 13.38 7.44 -4.79
CA TYR A 119 13.79 6.22 -5.48
C TYR A 119 13.03 4.99 -4.95
N ILE A 120 13.17 3.86 -5.64
CA ILE A 120 12.62 2.58 -5.22
C ILE A 120 13.75 1.64 -4.83
N SER A 121 13.55 0.89 -3.76
CA SER A 121 14.50 -0.11 -3.27
C SER A 121 13.84 -1.47 -3.14
N ILE A 122 14.58 -2.53 -3.44
CA ILE A 122 14.18 -3.91 -3.10
C ILE A 122 14.43 -4.17 -1.62
N GLU A 123 15.47 -3.56 -1.06
CA GLU A 123 15.83 -3.70 0.33
C GLU A 123 15.12 -2.66 1.20
N LYS A 124 14.72 -3.08 2.40
CA LYS A 124 14.04 -2.20 3.34
C LYS A 124 15.02 -1.12 3.83
N PRO A 125 14.74 0.18 3.60
CA PRO A 125 15.58 1.25 4.12
C PRO A 125 15.45 1.35 5.64
N LYS A 126 16.56 1.69 6.32
CA LYS A 126 16.65 1.66 7.80
C LYS A 126 16.24 2.98 8.45
N THR A 127 16.57 4.10 7.81
CA THR A 127 16.47 5.45 8.39
C THR A 127 15.52 6.37 7.64
N GLU A 128 15.21 6.04 6.40
CA GLU A 128 14.41 6.90 5.52
C GLU A 128 12.91 6.59 5.64
N LEU A 129 12.09 7.56 5.28
CA LEU A 129 10.66 7.37 5.20
C LEU A 129 10.32 6.60 3.93
N TYR A 130 9.63 5.47 4.08
CA TYR A 130 9.32 4.60 2.96
C TYR A 130 7.90 4.06 3.03
N LEU A 131 7.38 3.67 1.86
CA LEU A 131 6.12 2.98 1.65
C LEU A 131 6.37 1.60 1.07
N LYS A 132 5.67 0.58 1.57
CA LYS A 132 5.64 -0.73 0.91
C LYS A 132 4.83 -0.60 -0.37
N CYS A 133 5.38 -1.10 -1.47
CA CYS A 133 4.75 -1.04 -2.77
C CYS A 133 4.95 -2.32 -3.56
N ARG A 134 4.15 -2.46 -4.62
CA ARG A 134 4.26 -3.51 -5.63
C ARG A 134 4.45 -2.85 -6.98
N VAL A 135 5.59 -3.11 -7.58
CA VAL A 135 5.89 -2.73 -8.97
C VAL A 135 5.24 -3.76 -9.87
N LEU A 136 4.33 -3.31 -10.72
CA LEU A 136 3.69 -4.18 -11.69
C LEU A 136 4.67 -4.51 -12.83
N PRO A 137 4.53 -5.69 -13.46
CA PRO A 137 5.25 -5.98 -14.68
C PRO A 137 4.93 -4.90 -15.71
N TYR A 138 5.93 -4.40 -16.40
CA TYR A 138 5.75 -3.44 -17.48
C TYR A 138 6.48 -3.97 -18.69
N PHE A 139 5.86 -3.78 -19.85
CA PHE A 139 6.47 -4.11 -21.13
C PHE A 139 7.23 -2.88 -21.60
N ASP A 140 8.53 -3.02 -21.80
CA ASP A 140 9.36 -2.06 -22.52
C ASP A 140 9.03 -2.19 -24.02
N GLU A 141 7.76 -1.93 -24.37
CA GLU A 141 7.30 -1.91 -25.75
C GLU A 141 7.61 -0.53 -26.33
N SER A 142 8.64 -0.49 -27.17
CA SER A 142 8.88 0.64 -28.05
C SER A 142 7.86 0.57 -29.18
N ILE A 143 6.77 1.32 -29.08
CA ILE A 143 5.83 1.49 -30.20
C ILE A 143 6.30 2.73 -30.97
N ASP A 144 6.71 2.55 -32.23
CA ASP A 144 7.13 3.64 -33.13
C ASP A 144 8.18 4.61 -32.55
N GLY A 145 9.19 4.09 -31.85
CA GLY A 145 10.31 4.90 -31.34
C GLY A 145 10.00 5.71 -30.08
N PHE A 146 8.79 5.62 -29.53
CA PHE A 146 8.44 6.17 -28.22
C PHE A 146 8.62 5.09 -27.15
N LYS A 147 9.57 5.31 -26.23
CA LYS A 147 9.70 4.47 -25.04
C LYS A 147 8.56 4.80 -24.09
N LYS A 148 7.87 3.78 -23.60
CA LYS A 148 6.93 3.97 -22.49
C LYS A 148 7.73 4.20 -21.22
N GLU A 149 7.90 5.47 -20.85
CA GLU A 149 8.79 5.88 -19.77
C GLU A 149 8.19 5.70 -18.37
N ASP A 150 6.89 5.44 -18.26
CA ASP A 150 6.19 5.37 -16.98
C ASP A 150 5.80 3.94 -16.56
N VAL A 151 6.08 3.62 -15.31
CA VAL A 151 5.74 2.38 -14.63
C VAL A 151 4.72 2.67 -13.53
N TYR A 152 3.65 1.88 -13.52
CA TYR A 152 2.63 2.00 -12.49
C TYR A 152 3.00 1.20 -11.24
N ILE A 153 3.04 1.89 -10.11
CA ILE A 153 3.32 1.34 -8.79
C ILE A 153 2.04 1.31 -7.98
N THR A 154 1.78 0.15 -7.39
CA THR A 154 0.64 -0.03 -6.50
C THR A 154 1.07 0.06 -5.05
N TYR A 155 0.40 0.93 -4.29
CA TYR A 155 0.55 1.05 -2.85
C TYR A 155 -0.64 0.39 -2.15
N THR A 156 -0.40 -0.22 -1.00
CA THR A 156 -1.48 -0.69 -0.12
C THR A 156 -2.01 0.47 0.71
N LEU A 157 -2.64 1.44 0.04
CA LEU A 157 -3.35 2.55 0.68
C LEU A 157 -4.85 2.25 0.68
N ASP A 158 -5.52 2.64 1.77
CA ASP A 158 -6.95 2.46 1.90
C ASP A 158 -7.73 3.32 0.90
N ARG A 159 -8.91 2.84 0.51
CA ARG A 159 -9.86 3.61 -0.32
C ARG A 159 -10.52 4.68 0.53
N PHE A 160 -10.73 5.87 -0.03
CA PHE A 160 -11.46 6.92 0.65
C PHE A 160 -12.96 6.77 0.40
N PHE A 161 -13.71 6.61 1.48
CA PHE A 161 -15.17 6.52 1.45
C PHE A 161 -15.73 7.91 1.78
N THR A 162 -16.50 8.49 0.86
CA THR A 162 -17.17 9.76 1.13
C THR A 162 -18.48 9.49 1.85
N SER A 163 -18.67 10.11 3.03
CA SER A 163 -19.98 10.24 3.63
C SER A 163 -20.72 11.42 2.97
N ASN A 164 -22.06 11.37 2.91
CA ASN A 164 -22.89 12.41 2.30
C ASN A 164 -22.65 13.83 2.86
N GLU A 165 -21.94 13.96 3.99
CA GLU A 165 -21.62 15.21 4.68
C GLU A 165 -20.42 15.95 4.08
N ASN A 166 -19.49 15.25 3.40
CA ASN A 166 -18.32 15.85 2.76
C ASN A 166 -18.67 16.39 1.35
N LYS A 167 -19.54 17.41 1.31
CA LYS A 167 -20.00 18.05 0.06
C LYS A 167 -18.86 18.52 -0.85
N SER A 168 -17.72 18.93 -0.31
CA SER A 168 -16.55 19.37 -1.09
C SER A 168 -15.96 18.28 -1.98
N LEU A 169 -16.08 17.00 -1.59
CA LEU A 169 -15.65 15.84 -2.39
C LEU A 169 -16.76 15.30 -3.31
N ASN A 170 -18.01 15.69 -3.09
CA ASN A 170 -19.15 15.37 -3.95
C ASN A 170 -19.26 16.35 -5.13
N SER A 171 -18.51 17.46 -5.09
CA SER A 171 -18.36 18.41 -6.19
C SER A 171 -17.19 18.00 -7.08
N TYR A 172 -17.22 16.78 -7.59
CA TYR A 172 -16.36 16.42 -8.70
C TYR A 172 -16.84 17.22 -9.92
N PRO A 173 -15.99 18.00 -10.60
CA PRO A 173 -16.37 18.56 -11.88
C PRO A 173 -16.54 17.36 -12.82
N GLU A 174 -17.77 17.13 -13.24
CA GLU A 174 -18.18 16.05 -14.16
C GLU A 174 -17.38 16.06 -15.47
N ASN A 175 -16.63 17.15 -15.72
CA ASN A 175 -15.94 17.50 -16.95
C ASN A 175 -14.43 17.77 -16.74
N ILE A 176 -13.75 17.12 -15.79
CA ILE A 176 -12.27 17.16 -15.82
C ILE A 176 -11.82 16.30 -17.01
N GLU A 177 -11.63 16.97 -18.15
CA GLU A 177 -10.84 16.43 -19.25
C GLU A 177 -9.50 15.95 -18.69
N TYR A 178 -9.03 14.83 -19.21
CA TYR A 178 -7.78 14.15 -18.89
C TYR A 178 -6.56 14.99 -19.31
N ASN A 179 -6.48 16.24 -18.87
CA ASN A 179 -5.41 17.17 -19.20
C ASN A 179 -4.34 17.12 -18.09
N ASN A 180 -3.74 15.94 -18.03
CA ASN A 180 -2.42 15.50 -17.56
C ASN A 180 -1.49 16.28 -16.59
N ASN A 181 -1.77 17.48 -16.08
CA ASN A 181 -0.76 18.20 -15.27
C ASN A 181 -1.25 18.86 -13.97
N GLN A 182 -2.54 18.77 -13.63
CA GLN A 182 -3.06 19.40 -12.42
C GLN A 182 -3.48 18.35 -11.40
N TRP A 183 -2.64 18.16 -10.37
CA TRP A 183 -2.96 17.35 -9.20
C TRP A 183 -3.85 18.15 -8.27
N LEU A 184 -5.16 17.86 -8.30
CA LEU A 184 -6.19 18.70 -7.68
C LEU A 184 -6.35 18.48 -6.18
N TYR A 185 -5.96 17.30 -5.67
CA TYR A 185 -6.13 16.95 -4.27
C TYR A 185 -4.78 16.74 -3.58
N THR A 186 -4.78 17.01 -2.28
CA THR A 186 -3.70 16.65 -1.37
C THR A 186 -4.23 15.59 -0.41
N ALA A 187 -3.65 14.40 -0.48
CA ALA A 187 -3.92 13.30 0.43
C ALA A 187 -2.93 13.35 1.60
N LYS A 188 -3.45 13.49 2.82
CA LYS A 188 -2.66 13.38 4.06
C LYS A 188 -2.64 11.92 4.48
N ILE A 189 -1.44 11.38 4.65
CA ILE A 189 -1.21 9.97 4.93
C ILE A 189 -0.28 9.88 6.14
N LYS A 190 -0.58 8.96 7.06
CA LYS A 190 0.32 8.59 8.16
C LYS A 190 1.10 7.35 7.79
N ILE A 191 2.42 7.41 7.87
CA ILE A 191 3.31 6.31 7.50
C ILE A 191 4.08 5.85 8.72
N TYR A 192 4.03 4.54 8.99
CA TYR A 192 4.84 3.89 10.01
C TYR A 192 5.35 2.54 9.51
N ASN A 193 6.68 2.39 9.46
CA ASN A 193 7.34 1.14 9.09
C ASN A 193 6.90 0.58 7.71
N GLY A 194 6.57 1.48 6.76
CA GLY A 194 6.08 1.14 5.43
C GLY A 194 4.60 0.78 5.34
N TYR A 195 3.87 0.80 6.46
CA TYR A 195 2.42 0.75 6.48
C TYR A 195 1.88 2.18 6.47
N ALA A 196 0.81 2.41 5.72
CA ALA A 196 0.30 3.74 5.49
C ALA A 196 -1.22 3.77 5.65
N ILE A 197 -1.70 4.80 6.34
CA ILE A 197 -3.12 5.06 6.55
C ILE A 197 -3.44 6.42 5.96
N LEU A 198 -4.44 6.46 5.08
CA LEU A 198 -5.00 7.71 4.60
C LEU A 198 -5.80 8.36 5.73
N SER A 199 -5.38 9.54 6.16
CA SER A 199 -6.04 10.28 7.25
C SER A 199 -7.05 11.30 6.73
N ASP A 200 -6.73 11.99 5.63
CA ASP A 200 -7.57 13.06 5.10
C ASP A 200 -7.29 13.32 3.62
N VAL A 201 -8.26 13.90 2.91
CA VAL A 201 -8.15 14.30 1.50
C VAL A 201 -8.75 15.69 1.36
N GLN A 202 -7.93 16.64 0.91
CA GLN A 202 -8.33 18.04 0.78
C GLN A 202 -8.16 18.50 -0.66
N LEU A 203 -9.09 19.32 -1.15
CA LEU A 203 -8.92 20.04 -2.42
C LEU A 203 -7.80 21.08 -2.23
N ARG A 204 -6.91 21.18 -3.22
CA ARG A 204 -5.78 22.10 -3.21
C ARG A 204 -6.21 23.54 -3.51
#